data_AF-A0A3Q8V6D5-F1
#
_entry.id   AF-A0A3Q8V6D5-F1
#
_cell.length_a   1.000
_cell.length_b   1.000
_cell.length_c   1.000
_cell.angle_alpha   90.00
_cell.angle_beta   90.00
_cell.angle_gamma   90.00
#
_symmetry.space_group_name_H-M   'P 1'
#
loop_
_entity.id
_entity.type
_entity.pdbx_description
1 polymer ?
#
loop_
_entity_poly.entity_id
_entity_poly.type
_entity_poly.pdbx_seq_one_letter_code
_entity_poly.pdbx_strand_id
1 'polypeptide(L)'
;MEAQRPKAFGEPTDPDIDLSAPVPAPGTSRRGGPARGQGQILAAVAVGGAIGAAARYGASLLWPTPADGFPWTTFAVNAVGCAVIGAFMVLITDVWAAHRLVRPFFGTGVLGGFTTFSTYAVDIERLAGGGHARMGLAYLALTLIAALAAVWSGVWTTRRLVAWRRA
;
A
#
# COMPACT_ATOMS: atom_id res chain seq x y z
N MET A 1 31.17 42.92 -34.79
CA MET A 1 30.13 41.89 -35.01
C MET A 1 30.26 40.90 -33.87
N GLU A 2 29.58 41.20 -32.76
CA GLU A 2 29.62 40.41 -31.52
C GLU A 2 28.64 39.23 -31.65
N ALA A 3 29.14 38.00 -31.49
CA ALA A 3 28.33 36.79 -31.60
C ALA A 3 27.31 36.69 -30.45
N GLN A 4 26.04 36.60 -30.80
CA GLN A 4 24.91 36.53 -29.89
C GLN A 4 24.86 35.15 -29.22
N ARG A 5 25.02 35.10 -27.89
CA ARG A 5 24.84 33.86 -27.09
C ARG A 5 23.36 33.46 -27.09
N PRO A 6 23.03 32.16 -27.23
CA PRO A 6 21.62 31.72 -27.26
C PRO A 6 20.93 32.01 -25.93
N LYS A 7 19.72 32.59 -26.01
CA LYS A 7 18.81 32.79 -24.87
C LYS A 7 18.45 31.41 -24.32
N ALA A 8 18.87 31.12 -23.09
CA ALA A 8 18.35 29.99 -22.33
C ALA A 8 16.83 30.17 -22.20
N PHE A 9 16.09 29.24 -22.79
CA PHE A 9 14.65 29.16 -22.71
C PHE A 9 14.23 28.90 -21.26
N GLY A 10 13.45 29.83 -20.71
CA GLY A 10 12.48 29.65 -19.62
C GLY A 10 12.80 28.59 -18.58
N GLU A 11 13.65 28.94 -17.62
CA GLU A 11 13.57 28.30 -16.31
C GLU A 11 12.29 28.82 -15.62
N PRO A 12 11.39 27.95 -15.15
CA PRO A 12 10.19 28.37 -14.43
C PRO A 12 10.61 29.10 -13.15
N THR A 13 10.47 30.41 -13.13
CA THR A 13 10.52 31.21 -11.91
C THR A 13 9.35 30.78 -11.02
N ASP A 14 9.65 30.06 -9.94
CA ASP A 14 8.69 29.75 -8.89
C ASP A 14 8.22 31.06 -8.21
N PRO A 15 6.94 31.46 -8.36
CA PRO A 15 6.43 32.71 -7.84
C PRO A 15 6.32 32.75 -6.30
N ASP A 16 6.59 31.62 -5.62
CA ASP A 16 6.44 31.50 -4.16
C ASP A 16 7.74 31.83 -3.39
N ILE A 17 8.85 32.14 -4.08
CA ILE A 17 10.10 32.58 -3.46
C ILE A 17 10.14 34.11 -3.39
N ASP A 18 9.66 34.66 -2.28
CA ASP A 18 9.88 36.06 -1.92
C ASP A 18 11.33 36.26 -1.43
N LEU A 19 12.21 36.70 -2.33
CA LEU A 19 13.61 37.07 -2.04
C LEU A 19 13.75 38.29 -1.12
N SER A 20 12.64 38.96 -0.80
CA SER A 20 12.57 40.12 0.11
C SER A 20 12.34 39.72 1.55
N ALA A 21 12.00 38.46 1.82
CA ALA A 21 11.80 37.95 3.17
C ALA A 21 13.17 37.93 3.91
N PRO A 22 13.26 38.49 5.13
CA PRO A 22 14.49 38.45 5.91
C PRO A 22 15.00 37.01 6.04
N VAL A 23 16.27 36.78 5.69
CA VAL A 23 16.94 35.50 5.90
C VAL A 23 16.72 35.07 7.36
N PRO A 24 16.06 33.94 7.63
CA PRO A 24 15.83 33.49 8.99
C PRO A 24 17.16 33.38 9.73
N ALA A 25 17.27 34.03 10.88
CA ALA A 25 18.46 33.93 11.71
C ALA A 25 18.79 32.45 11.98
N PRO A 26 20.05 32.02 11.83
CA PRO A 26 20.44 30.65 12.10
C PRO A 26 20.34 30.41 13.61
N GLY A 27 19.19 29.88 14.08
CA GLY A 27 19.01 29.69 15.52
C GLY A 27 17.65 29.20 16.02
N THR A 28 16.61 29.10 15.19
CA THR A 28 15.29 28.64 15.66
C THR A 28 14.79 27.44 14.87
N SER A 29 15.64 26.43 14.71
CA SER A 29 15.13 25.07 14.58
C SER A 29 14.42 24.72 15.89
N ARG A 30 13.09 24.85 15.93
CA ARG A 30 12.24 24.19 16.94
C ARG A 30 12.40 22.67 16.77
N ARG A 31 13.54 22.13 17.20
CA ARG A 31 13.77 20.71 17.47
C ARG A 31 13.13 20.43 18.82
N GLY A 32 11.83 20.09 18.84
CA GLY A 32 11.13 19.79 20.08
C GLY A 32 9.69 19.31 19.91
N GLY A 33 9.51 18.03 19.57
CA GLY A 33 8.25 17.24 19.65
C GLY A 33 7.53 17.02 18.31
N PRO A 34 7.49 15.76 17.78
CA PRO A 34 6.62 14.70 18.30
C PRO A 34 7.25 13.28 18.29
N ALA A 35 8.51 13.12 18.73
CA ALA A 35 9.24 11.84 18.64
C ALA A 35 8.55 10.65 19.36
N ARG A 36 7.91 10.89 20.51
CA ARG A 36 7.26 9.82 21.30
C ARG A 36 6.05 9.20 20.60
N GLY A 37 5.22 10.02 19.94
CA GLY A 37 4.02 9.56 19.24
C GLY A 37 4.30 8.91 17.88
N GLN A 38 5.51 9.14 17.32
CA GLN A 38 5.94 8.56 16.05
C GLN A 38 6.61 7.20 16.27
N GLY A 39 7.38 7.04 17.35
CA GLY A 39 7.90 5.72 17.77
C GLY A 39 6.79 4.70 18.02
N GLN A 40 5.70 5.10 18.66
CA GLN A 40 4.53 4.24 18.89
C GLN A 40 3.85 3.80 17.58
N ILE A 41 3.75 4.69 16.58
CA ILE A 41 3.21 4.33 15.26
C ILE A 41 4.13 3.33 14.56
N LEU A 42 5.44 3.60 14.54
CA LEU A 42 6.41 2.70 13.90
C LEU A 42 6.39 1.31 14.54
N ALA A 43 6.36 1.24 15.88
CA ALA A 43 6.22 -0.02 16.60
C ALA A 43 4.92 -0.75 16.22
N ALA A 44 3.80 -0.04 16.14
CA ALA A 44 2.54 -0.62 15.71
C ALA A 44 2.59 -1.16 14.27
N VAL A 45 3.16 -0.41 13.33
CA VAL A 45 3.35 -0.87 11.93
C VAL A 45 4.27 -2.08 11.89
N ALA A 46 5.38 -2.08 12.64
CA ALA A 46 6.35 -3.17 12.65
C ALA A 46 5.75 -4.47 13.21
N VAL A 47 5.05 -4.39 14.34
CA VAL A 47 4.37 -5.56 14.93
C VAL A 47 3.28 -6.08 13.99
N GLY A 48 2.46 -5.20 13.44
CA GLY A 48 1.45 -5.58 12.45
C GLY A 48 2.08 -6.23 11.22
N GLY A 49 3.14 -5.64 10.68
CA GLY A 49 3.88 -6.14 9.52
C GLY A 49 4.48 -7.52 9.76
N ALA A 50 5.06 -7.76 10.94
CA ALA A 50 5.56 -9.07 11.33
C ALA A 50 4.45 -10.12 11.36
N ILE A 51 3.29 -9.80 11.93
CA ILE A 51 2.12 -10.69 11.96
C ILE A 51 1.64 -10.98 10.53
N GLY A 52 1.48 -9.94 9.71
CA GLY A 52 1.01 -10.08 8.33
C GLY A 52 1.96 -10.94 7.49
N ALA A 53 3.26 -10.65 7.55
CA ALA A 53 4.28 -11.40 6.81
C ALA A 53 4.37 -12.86 7.28
N ALA A 54 4.28 -13.11 8.60
CA ALA A 54 4.24 -14.47 9.15
C ALA A 54 2.99 -15.23 8.70
N ALA A 55 1.82 -14.58 8.66
CA ALA A 55 0.59 -15.19 8.17
C ALA A 55 0.67 -15.53 6.67
N ARG A 56 1.22 -14.63 5.84
CA ARG A 56 1.48 -14.90 4.42
C ARG A 56 2.45 -16.07 4.24
N TYR A 57 3.54 -16.08 4.99
CA TYR A 57 4.51 -17.17 4.95
C TYR A 57 3.88 -18.49 5.38
N GLY A 58 3.11 -18.49 6.48
CA GLY A 58 2.33 -19.65 6.92
C GLY A 58 1.36 -20.15 5.85
N ALA A 59 0.67 -19.25 5.14
CA ALA A 59 -0.19 -19.63 4.02
C ALA A 59 0.58 -20.33 2.90
N SER A 60 1.79 -19.85 2.57
CA SER A 60 2.68 -20.51 1.58
C SER A 60 3.15 -21.90 2.00
N LEU A 61 3.26 -22.16 3.31
CA LEU A 61 3.61 -23.48 3.84
C LEU A 61 2.41 -24.44 3.84
N LEU A 62 1.21 -23.93 4.19
CA LEU A 62 -0.02 -24.72 4.24
C LEU A 62 -0.55 -25.07 2.85
N TRP A 63 -0.39 -24.16 1.90
CA TRP A 63 -0.80 -24.34 0.51
C TRP A 63 0.39 -24.05 -0.42
N PRO A 64 1.31 -25.01 -0.58
CA PRO A 64 2.39 -24.85 -1.54
C PRO A 64 1.86 -24.93 -2.97
N THR A 65 2.39 -24.08 -3.85
CA THR A 65 2.04 -24.06 -5.28
C THR A 65 3.24 -24.52 -6.13
N PRO A 66 3.06 -25.40 -7.12
CA PRO A 66 4.12 -25.81 -8.04
C PRO A 66 4.75 -24.61 -8.76
N ALA A 67 6.04 -24.69 -9.10
CA ALA A 67 6.77 -23.60 -9.73
C ALA A 67 6.32 -23.31 -11.17
N ASP A 68 5.79 -24.32 -11.85
CA ASP A 68 5.20 -24.29 -13.19
C ASP A 68 3.67 -24.16 -13.16
N GLY A 69 3.09 -24.11 -11.96
CA GLY A 69 1.65 -24.02 -11.74
C GLY A 69 1.15 -22.61 -11.48
N PHE A 70 -0.17 -22.45 -11.47
CA PHE A 70 -0.78 -21.17 -11.12
C PHE A 70 -0.52 -20.84 -9.63
N PRO A 71 -0.04 -19.62 -9.28
CA PRO A 71 0.33 -19.26 -7.90
C PRO A 71 -0.89 -18.95 -7.02
N TRP A 72 -1.74 -19.96 -6.78
CA TRP A 72 -2.99 -19.87 -6.03
C TRP A 72 -2.86 -19.22 -4.65
N THR A 73 -1.76 -19.47 -3.95
CA THR A 73 -1.58 -18.96 -2.59
C THR A 73 -1.32 -17.47 -2.58
N THR A 74 -0.40 -17.00 -3.42
CA THR A 74 -0.15 -15.57 -3.59
C THR A 74 -1.40 -14.85 -4.12
N PHE A 75 -2.11 -15.45 -5.09
CA PHE A 75 -3.40 -14.95 -5.58
C PHE A 75 -4.41 -14.75 -4.44
N ALA A 76 -4.64 -15.80 -3.65
CA ALA A 76 -5.64 -15.79 -2.58
C ALA A 76 -5.27 -14.81 -1.46
N VAL A 77 -4.00 -14.79 -1.05
CA VAL A 77 -3.50 -13.85 -0.04
C VAL A 77 -3.75 -12.39 -0.47
N ASN A 78 -3.43 -12.05 -1.72
CA ASN A 78 -3.67 -10.70 -2.23
C ASN A 78 -5.17 -10.39 -2.33
N ALA A 79 -5.99 -11.30 -2.88
CA ALA A 79 -7.42 -11.09 -3.02
C ALA A 79 -8.13 -10.94 -1.66
N VAL A 80 -7.81 -11.79 -0.68
CA VAL A 80 -8.36 -11.72 0.68
C VAL A 80 -7.92 -10.42 1.36
N GLY A 81 -6.63 -10.06 1.27
CA GLY A 81 -6.14 -8.81 1.84
C GLY A 81 -6.84 -7.57 1.25
N CYS A 82 -7.10 -7.58 -0.05
CA CYS A 82 -7.87 -6.56 -0.76
C CYS A 82 -9.34 -6.48 -0.30
N ALA A 83 -10.01 -7.61 -0.09
CA ALA A 83 -11.36 -7.61 0.51
C ALA A 83 -11.36 -7.04 1.93
N VAL A 84 -10.39 -7.46 2.75
CA VAL A 84 -10.30 -7.03 4.15
C VAL A 84 -9.99 -5.53 4.26
N ILE A 85 -9.10 -4.96 3.42
CA ILE A 85 -8.85 -3.50 3.46
C ILE A 85 -10.08 -2.71 3.03
N GLY A 86 -10.85 -3.20 2.05
CA GLY A 86 -12.12 -2.58 1.63
C GLY A 86 -13.13 -2.52 2.77
N ALA A 87 -13.32 -3.64 3.48
CA ALA A 87 -14.17 -3.70 4.67
C ALA A 87 -13.65 -2.79 5.80
N PHE A 88 -12.34 -2.86 6.07
CA PHE A 88 -11.70 -2.07 7.12
C PHE A 88 -11.90 -0.56 6.91
N MET A 89 -11.77 -0.07 5.67
CA MET A 89 -11.98 1.34 5.34
C MET A 89 -13.38 1.83 5.68
N VAL A 90 -14.40 1.00 5.46
CA VAL A 90 -15.79 1.33 5.85
C VAL A 90 -15.91 1.41 7.36
N LEU A 91 -15.38 0.43 8.10
CA LEU A 91 -15.50 0.39 9.56
C LEU A 91 -14.87 1.61 10.25
N ILE A 92 -13.66 2.01 9.82
CA ILE A 92 -12.93 3.14 10.42
C ILE A 92 -13.42 4.52 9.97
N THR A 93 -14.35 4.58 9.00
CA THR A 93 -14.91 5.83 8.47
C THR A 93 -16.35 6.01 8.93
N ASP A 94 -17.16 4.95 8.84
CA ASP A 94 -18.61 5.02 9.01
C ASP A 94 -19.09 4.51 10.38
N VAL A 95 -18.30 3.69 11.09
CA VAL A 95 -18.74 2.99 12.31
C VAL A 95 -18.15 3.58 13.59
N TRP A 96 -16.83 3.75 13.66
CA TRP A 96 -16.19 4.29 14.86
C TRP A 96 -15.00 5.21 14.54
N ALA A 97 -14.76 6.19 15.41
CA ALA A 97 -13.53 6.97 15.41
C ALA A 97 -12.37 6.09 15.89
N ALA A 98 -11.65 5.47 14.95
CA ALA A 98 -10.59 4.52 15.28
C ALA A 98 -9.44 5.21 16.02
N HIS A 99 -8.92 4.57 17.07
CA HIS A 99 -7.71 5.06 17.75
C HIS A 99 -6.58 5.26 16.74
N ARG A 100 -5.74 6.30 16.94
CA ARG A 100 -4.69 6.73 16.00
C ARG A 100 -3.75 5.60 15.54
N LEU A 101 -3.59 4.55 16.35
CA LEU A 101 -2.72 3.41 16.06
C LEU A 101 -3.39 2.29 15.25
N VAL A 102 -4.71 2.21 15.19
CA VAL A 102 -5.42 1.11 14.50
C VAL A 102 -5.18 1.14 12.99
N ARG A 103 -5.22 2.34 12.39
CA ARG A 103 -4.94 2.52 10.95
C ARG A 103 -3.51 2.10 10.58
N PRO A 104 -2.44 2.59 11.24
CA PRO A 104 -1.08 2.12 10.98
C PRO A 104 -0.86 0.64 11.30
N PHE A 105 -1.35 0.14 12.44
CA PHE A 105 -1.18 -1.25 12.85
C PHE A 105 -1.80 -2.22 11.83
N PHE A 106 -3.08 -2.03 11.52
CA PHE A 106 -3.84 -3.00 10.73
C PHE A 106 -3.73 -2.75 9.23
N GLY A 107 -3.91 -1.49 8.80
CA GLY A 107 -3.87 -1.13 7.38
C GLY A 107 -2.47 -1.25 6.80
N THR A 108 -1.50 -0.52 7.36
CA THR A 108 -0.13 -0.52 6.84
C THR A 108 0.66 -1.73 7.34
N GLY A 109 0.55 -2.09 8.62
CA GLY A 109 1.25 -3.22 9.20
C GLY A 109 0.70 -4.56 8.72
N VAL A 110 -0.41 -5.02 9.31
CA VAL A 110 -0.95 -6.37 9.07
C VAL A 110 -1.28 -6.61 7.61
N LEU A 111 -2.10 -5.76 6.99
CA LEU A 111 -2.54 -5.96 5.61
C LEU A 111 -1.39 -5.71 4.61
N GLY A 112 -0.50 -4.74 4.89
CA GLY A 112 0.68 -4.48 4.07
C GLY A 112 1.71 -5.62 4.12
N GLY A 113 1.89 -6.26 5.28
CA GLY A 113 2.77 -7.43 5.41
C GLY A 113 2.14 -8.73 4.89
N PHE A 114 0.81 -8.85 5.02
CA PHE A 114 0.05 -10.00 4.54
C PHE A 114 -0.01 -10.04 3.02
N THR A 115 -0.27 -8.91 2.35
CA THR A 115 -0.29 -8.85 0.88
C THR A 115 1.12 -8.67 0.30
N THR A 116 1.32 -9.03 -0.97
CA THR A 116 2.62 -8.90 -1.63
C THR A 116 2.52 -8.66 -3.13
N PHE A 117 3.10 -7.55 -3.59
CA PHE A 117 3.28 -7.28 -5.01
C PHE A 117 4.61 -7.85 -5.54
N SER A 118 5.66 -7.90 -4.72
CA SER A 118 6.98 -8.38 -5.14
C SER A 118 6.98 -9.88 -5.44
N THR A 119 6.39 -10.71 -4.58
CA THR A 119 6.25 -12.16 -4.87
C THR A 119 5.40 -12.38 -6.11
N TYR A 120 4.30 -11.64 -6.24
CA TYR A 120 3.44 -11.68 -7.42
C TYR A 120 4.19 -11.36 -8.73
N ALA A 121 5.03 -10.32 -8.75
CA ALA A 121 5.83 -9.95 -9.91
C ALA A 121 6.88 -11.03 -10.25
N VAL A 122 7.55 -11.59 -9.24
CA VAL A 122 8.52 -12.67 -9.42
C VAL A 122 7.85 -13.94 -9.95
N ASP A 123 6.66 -14.28 -9.46
CA ASP A 123 5.90 -15.43 -9.95
C ASP A 123 5.54 -15.27 -11.45
N ILE A 124 5.16 -14.07 -11.88
CA ILE A 124 4.90 -13.78 -13.30
C ILE A 124 6.17 -13.92 -14.14
N GLU A 125 7.29 -13.35 -13.67
CA GLU A 125 8.58 -13.45 -14.35
C GLU A 125 9.02 -14.90 -14.51
N ARG A 126 8.89 -15.71 -13.45
CA ARG A 126 9.19 -17.14 -13.48
C ARG A 126 8.32 -17.91 -14.46
N LEU A 127 7.02 -17.66 -14.47
CA LEU A 127 6.10 -18.30 -15.42
C LEU A 127 6.44 -17.92 -16.87
N ALA A 128 6.79 -16.66 -17.11
CA ALA A 128 7.21 -16.20 -18.44
C ALA A 128 8.53 -16.86 -18.89
N GLY A 129 9.54 -16.85 -18.02
CA GLY A 129 10.85 -17.47 -18.29
C GLY A 129 10.81 -18.99 -18.39
N GLY A 130 9.89 -19.65 -17.68
CA GLY A 130 9.71 -21.10 -17.67
C GLY A 130 8.85 -21.65 -18.82
N GLY A 131 8.57 -20.88 -19.87
CA GLY A 131 7.76 -21.32 -21.02
C GLY A 131 6.24 -21.29 -20.80
N HIS A 132 5.77 -20.77 -19.66
CA HIS A 132 4.36 -20.70 -19.27
C HIS A 132 3.81 -19.27 -19.38
N ALA A 133 4.28 -18.48 -20.35
CA ALA A 133 3.95 -17.05 -20.50
C ALA A 133 2.43 -16.75 -20.55
N ARG A 134 1.63 -17.61 -21.19
CA ARG A 134 0.17 -17.47 -21.20
C ARG A 134 -0.43 -17.56 -19.79
N MET A 135 0.10 -18.44 -18.94
CA MET A 135 -0.32 -18.55 -17.55
C MET A 135 0.14 -17.33 -16.74
N GLY A 136 1.37 -16.86 -16.94
CA GLY A 136 1.87 -15.63 -16.32
C GLY A 136 1.00 -14.42 -16.66
N LEU A 137 0.60 -14.26 -17.93
CA LEU A 137 -0.29 -13.19 -18.36
C LEU A 137 -1.70 -13.32 -17.76
N ALA A 138 -2.24 -14.55 -17.71
CA ALA A 138 -3.53 -14.81 -17.07
C ALA A 138 -3.46 -14.47 -15.57
N TYR A 139 -2.40 -14.88 -14.88
CA TYR A 139 -2.17 -14.57 -13.48
C TYR A 139 -2.04 -13.06 -13.23
N LEU A 140 -1.35 -12.34 -14.12
CA LEU A 140 -1.24 -10.88 -14.10
C LEU A 140 -2.62 -10.19 -14.19
N ALA A 141 -3.44 -10.58 -15.15
CA ALA A 141 -4.74 -9.97 -15.36
C ALA A 141 -5.74 -10.35 -14.25
N LEU A 142 -5.81 -11.65 -13.92
CA LEU A 142 -6.78 -12.17 -12.96
C LEU A 142 -6.54 -11.64 -11.55
N THR A 143 -5.29 -11.54 -11.10
CA THR A 143 -5.00 -11.02 -9.76
C THR A 143 -5.41 -9.56 -9.64
N LEU A 144 -5.17 -8.74 -10.66
CA LEU A 144 -5.58 -7.34 -10.66
C LEU A 144 -7.11 -7.19 -10.63
N ILE A 145 -7.81 -7.93 -11.48
CA ILE A 145 -9.28 -7.91 -11.54
C ILE A 145 -9.85 -8.40 -10.20
N ALA A 146 -9.34 -9.50 -9.66
CA ALA A 146 -9.78 -10.06 -8.39
C ALA A 146 -9.52 -9.10 -7.23
N ALA A 147 -8.37 -8.42 -7.20
CA ALA A 147 -8.05 -7.43 -6.17
C ALA A 147 -9.06 -6.26 -6.17
N LEU A 148 -9.33 -5.68 -7.34
CA LEU A 148 -10.29 -4.58 -7.48
C LEU A 148 -11.71 -5.02 -7.10
N ALA A 149 -12.14 -6.17 -7.62
CA ALA A 149 -13.44 -6.75 -7.28
C ALA A 149 -13.55 -7.01 -5.77
N ALA A 150 -12.52 -7.58 -5.16
CA ALA A 150 -12.48 -7.87 -3.72
C ALA A 150 -12.61 -6.61 -2.87
N VAL A 151 -11.89 -5.53 -3.21
CA VAL A 151 -12.02 -4.23 -2.51
C VAL A 151 -13.46 -3.72 -2.60
N TRP A 152 -14.04 -3.70 -3.81
CA TRP A 152 -15.42 -3.22 -4.01
C TRP A 152 -16.44 -4.06 -3.27
N SER A 153 -16.31 -5.39 -3.33
CA SER A 153 -17.16 -6.31 -2.58
C SER A 153 -17.03 -6.10 -1.08
N GLY A 154 -15.80 -5.92 -0.56
CA GLY A 154 -15.54 -5.65 0.86
C GLY A 154 -16.19 -4.35 1.33
N VAL A 155 -16.09 -3.28 0.53
CA VAL A 155 -16.76 -2.00 0.82
C VAL A 155 -18.27 -2.16 0.79
N TRP A 156 -18.82 -2.74 -0.28
CA TRP A 156 -20.27 -2.87 -0.49
C TRP A 156 -20.93 -3.73 0.59
N THR A 157 -20.39 -4.91 0.85
CA THR A 157 -20.92 -5.84 1.86
C THR A 157 -20.89 -5.20 3.25
N THR A 158 -19.78 -4.57 3.63
CA THR A 158 -19.63 -3.95 4.94
C THR A 158 -20.61 -2.79 5.13
N ARG A 159 -20.78 -1.92 4.13
CA ARG A 159 -21.78 -0.84 4.18
C ARG A 159 -23.20 -1.37 4.36
N ARG A 160 -23.56 -2.41 3.61
CA ARG A 160 -24.90 -3.02 3.69
C ARG A 160 -25.16 -3.64 5.06
N LEU A 161 -24.16 -4.32 5.62
CA LEU A 161 -24.24 -4.89 6.98
C LEU A 161 -24.35 -3.81 8.06
N VAL A 162 -23.58 -2.73 7.96
CA VAL A 162 -23.64 -1.60 8.91
C VAL A 162 -25.00 -0.90 8.84
N ALA A 163 -25.52 -0.66 7.63
CA ALA A 163 -26.83 -0.05 7.45
C ALA A 163 -27.96 -0.92 8.04
N TRP A 164 -27.92 -2.24 7.80
CA TRP A 164 -28.90 -3.17 8.35
C TRP A 164 -28.90 -3.21 9.88
N ARG A 165 -27.73 -3.06 10.52
CA ARG A 165 -27.61 -3.01 11.99
C ARG A 165 -28.12 -1.70 12.62
N ARG A 166 -28.33 -0.65 11.83
CA ARG A 166 -28.81 0.67 12.29
C ARG A 166 -30.30 0.89 12.05
N ALA A 167 -30.94 0.01 11.28
CA ALA A 167 -32.39 0.00 11.05
C ALA A 167 -33.08 -0.85 12.12
#